data_AF-K2F5B9-F1
#
_entry.id   AF-K2F5B9-F1
#
_cell.length_a   1.000
_cell.length_b   1.000
_cell.length_c   1.000
_cell.angle_alpha   90.00
_cell.angle_beta   90.00
_cell.angle_gamma   90.00
#
_symmetry.space_group_name_H-M   'P 1'
#
loop_
_entity.id
_entity.type
_entity.pdbx_description
1 polymer ?
#
loop_
_entity_poly.entity_id
_entity_poly.type
_entity_poly.pdbx_seq_one_letter_code
_entity_poly.pdbx_strand_id
1 'polypeptide(L)'
;MNPGSTVPAYDSYIAYSGTSMATPHVAGVAALMLSLDPALTPAQIKSYLQSSARPHPPGTICTLYPGQCGAGLLDAYQALNTVRMSVPPP
;
A
#
# COMPACT_ATOMS: atom_id res chain seq x y z
N MET A 1 -4.93 -22.70 0.45
CA MET A 1 -6.03 -23.55 0.98
C MET A 1 -5.38 -24.80 1.55
N ASN A 2 -5.56 -25.10 2.84
CA ASN A 2 -4.87 -26.23 3.47
C ASN A 2 -5.55 -27.55 3.10
N PRO A 3 -4.86 -28.50 2.44
CA PRO A 3 -5.42 -29.81 2.10
C PRO A 3 -5.40 -30.83 3.26
N GLY A 4 -5.11 -30.39 4.49
CA GLY A 4 -5.01 -31.29 5.66
C GLY A 4 -3.67 -32.02 5.81
N SER A 5 -2.62 -31.62 5.10
CA SER A 5 -1.26 -32.17 5.25
C SER A 5 -0.49 -31.44 6.36
N THR A 6 0.18 -32.19 7.25
CA THR A 6 1.08 -31.67 8.30
C THR A 6 2.48 -31.31 7.78
N VAL A 7 2.74 -31.56 6.49
CA VAL A 7 3.93 -31.10 5.78
C VAL A 7 3.53 -30.16 4.64
N PRO A 8 4.35 -29.14 4.32
CA PRO A 8 4.10 -28.28 3.17
C PRO A 8 3.99 -29.15 1.92
N ALA A 9 2.87 -29.04 1.21
CA ALA A 9 2.84 -29.44 -0.19
C ALA A 9 3.62 -28.39 -1.01
N TYR A 10 3.93 -28.72 -2.26
CA TYR A 10 4.66 -27.88 -3.22
C TYR A 10 4.21 -26.41 -3.22
N ASP A 11 5.12 -25.50 -3.56
CA ASP A 11 4.82 -24.08 -3.72
C ASP A 11 3.61 -23.90 -4.63
N SER A 12 2.62 -23.15 -4.15
CA SER A 12 1.38 -22.90 -4.89
C SER A 12 0.96 -21.44 -4.81
N TYR A 13 0.46 -20.94 -5.93
CA TYR A 13 -0.12 -19.60 -6.02
C TYR A 13 -1.63 -19.72 -6.11
N ILE A 14 -2.33 -18.84 -5.40
CA ILE A 14 -3.79 -18.77 -5.39
C ILE A 14 -4.22 -17.32 -5.32
N ALA A 15 -5.26 -16.98 -6.07
CA ALA A 15 -5.89 -15.67 -5.98
C ALA A 15 -6.81 -15.61 -4.76
N TYR A 16 -6.67 -14.54 -3.97
CA TYR A 16 -7.55 -14.24 -2.84
C TYR A 16 -8.06 -12.81 -2.96
N SER A 17 -9.27 -12.58 -2.45
CA SER A 17 -9.92 -11.27 -2.42
C SER A 17 -10.20 -10.86 -0.98
N GLY A 18 -9.81 -9.65 -0.60
CA GLY A 18 -10.11 -9.08 0.71
C GLY A 18 -9.16 -7.96 1.11
N THR A 19 -9.53 -7.22 2.15
CA THR A 19 -8.67 -6.16 2.73
C THR A 19 -7.36 -6.73 3.27
N SER A 20 -7.35 -7.99 3.71
CA SER A 20 -6.13 -8.72 4.09
C SER A 20 -5.08 -8.79 2.99
N MET A 21 -5.46 -8.71 1.72
CA MET A 21 -4.53 -8.67 0.58
C MET A 21 -4.14 -7.22 0.22
N ALA A 22 -4.95 -6.22 0.57
CA ALA A 22 -4.58 -4.80 0.41
C ALA A 22 -3.54 -4.37 1.47
N THR A 23 -3.66 -4.84 2.70
CA THR A 23 -2.72 -4.54 3.80
C THR A 23 -1.25 -4.80 3.45
N PRO A 24 -0.83 -5.97 2.93
CA PRO A 24 0.57 -6.22 2.59
C PRO A 24 1.08 -5.35 1.43
N HIS A 25 0.20 -4.88 0.53
CA HIS A 25 0.60 -3.91 -0.51
C HIS A 25 0.99 -2.56 0.11
N VAL A 26 0.16 -2.04 1.02
CA VAL A 26 0.47 -0.77 1.73
C VAL A 26 1.72 -0.93 2.60
N ALA A 27 1.86 -2.06 3.30
CA ALA A 27 3.04 -2.36 4.11
C ALA A 27 4.32 -2.43 3.26
N GLY A 28 4.25 -3.03 2.07
CA GLY A 28 5.38 -3.08 1.14
C GLY A 28 5.83 -1.70 0.65
N VAL A 29 4.88 -0.81 0.33
CA VAL A 29 5.23 0.58 -0.06
C VAL A 29 5.82 1.35 1.12
N ALA A 30 5.26 1.21 2.32
CA ALA A 30 5.83 1.83 3.52
C ALA A 30 7.27 1.36 3.80
N ALA A 31 7.56 0.07 3.61
CA ALA A 31 8.91 -0.47 3.73
C ALA A 31 9.86 0.12 2.67
N LEU A 32 9.39 0.31 1.44
CA LEU A 32 10.18 0.93 0.37
C LEU A 32 10.46 2.41 0.66
N MET A 33 9.51 3.14 1.25
CA MET A 33 9.73 4.51 1.72
C MET A 33 10.83 4.56 2.80
N LEU A 34 10.78 3.66 3.78
CA LEU A 34 11.81 3.54 4.81
C LEU A 34 13.17 3.13 4.26
N SER A 35 13.22 2.39 3.15
CA SER A 35 14.48 2.07 2.47
C SER A 35 15.13 3.29 1.81
N LEU A 36 14.34 4.30 1.45
CA LEU A 36 14.84 5.57 0.91
C LEU A 36 15.24 6.54 2.02
N ASP A 37 14.44 6.61 3.08
CA ASP A 37 14.71 7.43 4.25
C ASP A 37 14.33 6.67 5.54
N PRO A 38 15.32 6.07 6.23
CA PRO A 38 15.08 5.34 7.46
C PRO A 38 14.61 6.23 8.63
N ALA A 39 14.74 7.55 8.53
CA ALA A 39 14.35 8.49 9.58
C ALA A 39 12.85 8.86 9.53
N LEU A 40 12.11 8.39 8.52
CA LEU A 40 10.68 8.66 8.40
C LEU A 40 9.89 8.17 9.61
N THR A 41 9.09 9.06 10.18
CA THR A 41 8.14 8.72 11.23
C THR A 41 6.89 8.05 10.65
N PRO A 42 6.16 7.24 11.44
CA PRO A 42 4.87 6.68 11.02
C PRO A 42 3.86 7.74 10.55
N ALA A 43 3.89 8.94 11.15
CA ALA A 43 3.03 10.05 10.78
C ALA A 43 3.37 10.60 9.39
N GLN A 44 4.67 10.76 9.07
CA GLN A 44 5.12 11.16 7.74
C GLN A 44 4.77 10.11 6.69
N ILE A 45 5.02 8.82 6.98
CA ILE A 45 4.66 7.72 6.08
C ILE A 45 3.16 7.75 5.76
N LYS A 46 2.31 7.87 6.79
CA LYS A 46 0.86 7.98 6.60
C LYS A 46 0.50 9.20 5.75
N SER A 47 1.08 10.36 6.04
CA SER A 47 0.80 11.59 5.30
C SER A 47 1.16 11.48 3.83
N TYR A 48 2.36 10.97 3.51
CA TYR A 48 2.82 10.77 2.13
C TYR A 48 1.99 9.73 1.38
N LEU A 49 1.63 8.61 2.01
CA LEU A 49 0.73 7.62 1.40
C LEU A 49 -0.65 8.21 1.10
N GLN A 50 -1.19 9.06 1.97
CA GLN A 50 -2.50 9.68 1.79
C GLN A 50 -2.46 10.79 0.73
N SER A 51 -1.43 11.64 0.72
CA SER A 51 -1.32 12.75 -0.24
C SER A 51 -0.96 12.33 -1.65
N SER A 52 -0.31 11.17 -1.81
CA SER A 52 0.04 10.58 -3.11
C SER A 52 -1.04 9.66 -3.69
N ALA A 53 -2.10 9.37 -2.95
CA ALA A 53 -3.15 8.47 -3.39
C ALA A 53 -3.88 8.99 -4.64
N ARG A 54 -4.19 8.07 -5.57
CA ARG A 54 -4.98 8.39 -6.77
C ARG A 54 -6.47 8.29 -6.49
N PRO A 55 -7.31 9.09 -7.17
CA PRO A 55 -8.75 8.94 -7.07
C PRO A 55 -9.20 7.55 -7.54
N HIS A 56 -10.28 7.05 -6.96
CA HIS A 56 -10.92 5.83 -7.46
C HIS A 56 -11.56 6.07 -8.83
N PRO A 57 -11.59 5.05 -9.72
CA PRO A 57 -12.30 5.14 -10.99
C PRO A 57 -13.78 5.49 -10.78
N PRO A 58 -14.38 6.29 -11.68
CA PRO A 58 -15.81 6.58 -11.65
C PRO A 58 -16.66 5.30 -11.68
N GLY A 59 -17.79 5.31 -10.97
CA GLY A 59 -18.72 4.18 -10.92
C GLY A 59 -18.32 3.07 -9.94
N THR A 60 -17.23 3.25 -9.17
CA THR A 60 -16.88 2.37 -8.06
C THR A 60 -17.61 2.78 -6.77
N ILE A 61 -17.79 1.83 -5.83
CA ILE A 61 -18.41 2.10 -4.53
C ILE A 61 -17.78 3.30 -3.80
N CYS A 62 -16.46 3.47 -3.95
CA CYS A 62 -15.70 4.57 -3.36
C CYS A 62 -16.02 5.95 -3.95
N THR A 63 -16.45 6.00 -5.22
CA THR A 63 -16.92 7.24 -5.87
C THR A 63 -18.41 7.49 -5.64
N LEU A 64 -19.18 6.44 -5.35
CA LEU A 64 -20.62 6.54 -5.04
C LEU A 64 -20.89 6.92 -3.59
N TYR A 65 -19.99 6.54 -2.67
CA TYR A 65 -20.06 6.84 -1.25
C TYR A 65 -18.78 7.54 -0.76
N PRO A 66 -18.68 8.86 -0.93
CA PRO A 66 -17.51 9.63 -0.52
C PRO A 66 -17.14 9.39 0.95
N GLY A 67 -15.85 9.23 1.23
CA GLY A 67 -15.32 9.01 2.58
C GLY A 67 -15.23 7.54 3.01
N GLN A 68 -15.83 6.58 2.29
CA GLN A 68 -15.75 5.15 2.66
C GLN A 68 -14.38 4.51 2.36
N CYS A 69 -13.66 4.98 1.36
CA CYS A 69 -12.41 4.36 0.90
C CYS A 69 -11.16 5.18 1.24
N GLY A 70 -11.28 6.15 2.15
CA GLY A 70 -10.16 7.00 2.57
C GLY A 70 -9.65 7.91 1.45
N ALA A 71 -8.34 8.12 1.41
CA ALA A 71 -7.70 9.09 0.53
C ALA A 71 -7.67 8.67 -0.96
N GLY A 72 -7.83 7.38 -1.26
CA GLY A 72 -7.83 6.86 -2.62
C GLY A 72 -7.02 5.57 -2.80
N LEU A 73 -6.71 5.25 -4.06
CA LEU A 73 -5.89 4.12 -4.47
C LEU A 73 -4.40 4.39 -4.20
N LEU A 74 -3.72 3.40 -3.64
CA LEU A 74 -2.28 3.43 -3.38
C LEU A 74 -1.48 3.68 -4.68
N ASP A 75 -0.58 4.66 -4.64
CA ASP A 75 0.38 4.95 -5.70
C ASP A 75 1.81 4.88 -5.15
N ALA A 76 2.46 3.75 -5.38
CA ALA A 76 3.83 3.55 -4.91
C ALA A 76 4.81 4.55 -5.53
N TYR A 77 4.67 4.86 -6.83
CA TYR A 77 5.60 5.74 -7.52
C TYR A 77 5.51 7.18 -6.96
N GLN A 78 4.29 7.70 -6.83
CA GLN A 78 4.10 9.04 -6.28
C GLN A 78 4.50 9.11 -4.80
N ALA A 79 4.18 8.08 -4.00
CA ALA A 79 4.61 8.04 -2.60
C ALA A 79 6.14 8.11 -2.46
N LEU A 80 6.89 7.35 -3.27
CA LEU A 80 8.35 7.39 -3.21
C LEU A 80 8.93 8.71 -3.70
N ASN A 81 8.29 9.34 -4.70
CA ASN A 81 8.68 10.67 -5.15
C ASN A 81 8.51 11.71 -4.04
N THR A 82 7.46 11.63 -3.22
CA THR A 82 7.30 12.54 -2.07
C THR A 82 8.44 12.41 -1.05
N VAL A 83 8.96 11.19 -0.85
CA VAL A 83 10.12 10.94 0.03
C VAL A 83 11.40 11.48 -0.62
N ARG A 84 11.63 11.20 -1.91
CA ARG A 84 12.83 11.67 -2.63
C ARG A 84 12.94 13.19 -2.66
N MET A 85 11.82 13.91 -2.70
CA MET A 85 11.81 15.36 -2.67
C MET A 85 12.04 15.93 -1.26
N SER A 86 11.79 15.16 -0.20
CA SER A 86 12.02 15.59 1.18
C SER A 86 13.42 15.29 1.71
N VAL A 87 14.16 14.38 1.07
CA VAL A 87 15.56 14.07 1.42
C VAL A 87 16.49 15.08 0.75
N PRO A 88 17.29 15.85 1.51
CA PRO A 88 18.31 16.74 0.93
C PRO A 88 19.32 15.94 0.09
N PRO A 89 19.84 16.48 -1.03
CA PRO A 89 20.93 15.85 -1.75
C PRO A 89 22.18 15.74 -0.84
N PRO A 90 23.01 14.68 -1.02
CA PRO A 90 24.26 14.52 -0.28
C PRO A 90 25.28 15.63 -0.58
#